data_AF-A0A5C7MV92-F1
#
_entry.id   AF-A0A5C7MV92-F1
#
_cell.length_a   1.000
_cell.length_b   1.000
_cell.length_c   1.000
_cell.angle_alpha   90.00
_cell.angle_beta   90.00
_cell.angle_gamma   90.00
#
_symmetry.space_group_name_H-M   'P 1'
#
loop_
_entity.id
_entity.type
_entity.pdbx_description
1 polymer ?
#
loop_
_entity_poly.entity_id
_entity_poly.type
_entity_poly.pdbx_seq_one_letter_code
_entity_poly.pdbx_strand_id
1 'polypeptide(L)'
;MGTLVCKVELDKQKGITITVDNADGKITQTVTMDGTTLTIKVKGDQQTSTYEQKQDSIKIKVKEYLLEAETITCKSSKATLHESQDTWTQKSSKAMSIETQDKLDVKATMDASVKAMNIAMEANQKLSGKAPMGVSFEASGGEAKIAGLKLALQATTTAELKGLKTDVKADTMVNVEGSAMATLKGQLAQVSGSLVKLG
;
A
#
# COMPACT_ATOMS: atom_id res chain seq x y z
N MET A 1 -41.89 -27.38 15.16
CA MET A 1 -41.71 -26.53 13.98
C MET A 1 -42.55 -25.29 14.21
N GLY A 2 -41.92 -24.12 14.33
CA GLY A 2 -42.66 -22.86 14.44
C GLY A 2 -43.48 -22.60 13.19
N THR A 3 -44.67 -22.05 13.35
CA THR A 3 -45.55 -21.71 12.22
C THR A 3 -44.98 -20.47 11.52
N LEU A 4 -44.71 -20.59 10.22
CA LEU A 4 -44.36 -19.45 9.38
C LEU A 4 -45.63 -18.77 8.89
N VAL A 5 -45.72 -17.46 9.06
CA VAL A 5 -46.85 -16.66 8.55
C VAL A 5 -46.42 -15.96 7.26
N CYS A 6 -47.06 -16.32 6.15
CA CYS A 6 -46.80 -15.72 4.84
C CYS A 6 -47.89 -14.69 4.51
N LYS A 7 -47.49 -13.46 4.17
CA LYS A 7 -48.38 -12.38 3.71
C LYS A 7 -47.95 -11.89 2.35
N VAL A 8 -48.92 -11.75 1.43
CA VAL A 8 -48.74 -11.04 0.16
C VAL A 8 -49.65 -9.82 0.17
N GLU A 9 -49.08 -8.65 -0.06
CA GLU A 9 -49.80 -7.39 -0.18
C GLU A 9 -49.64 -6.86 -1.61
N LEU A 10 -50.78 -6.59 -2.26
CA LEU A 10 -50.87 -6.02 -3.60
C LEU A 10 -51.47 -4.61 -3.47
N ASP A 11 -50.66 -3.59 -3.69
CA ASP A 11 -51.05 -2.19 -3.58
C ASP A 11 -50.74 -1.46 -4.89
N LYS A 12 -51.72 -0.73 -5.45
CA LYS A 12 -51.54 -0.04 -6.74
C LYS A 12 -50.53 1.11 -6.68
N GLN A 13 -50.25 1.65 -5.50
CA GLN A 13 -49.32 2.76 -5.27
C GLN A 13 -47.96 2.27 -4.74
N LYS A 14 -47.96 1.29 -3.84
CA LYS A 14 -46.74 0.77 -3.18
C LYS A 14 -46.15 -0.48 -3.85
N GLY A 15 -46.83 -1.01 -4.85
CA GLY A 15 -46.44 -2.22 -5.56
C GLY A 15 -46.71 -3.50 -4.76
N ILE A 16 -45.78 -4.43 -4.79
CA ILE A 16 -45.96 -5.76 -4.21
C ILE A 16 -45.02 -5.92 -3.01
N THR A 17 -45.56 -6.39 -1.89
CA THR A 17 -44.75 -6.80 -0.73
C THR A 17 -45.05 -8.23 -0.34
N ILE A 18 -44.02 -9.05 -0.24
CA ILE A 18 -44.06 -10.43 0.24
C ILE A 18 -43.36 -10.44 1.60
N THR A 19 -44.04 -10.94 2.63
CA THR A 19 -43.49 -11.05 3.98
C THR A 19 -43.61 -12.48 4.49
N VAL A 20 -42.54 -13.00 5.09
CA VAL A 20 -42.55 -14.25 5.85
C VAL A 20 -42.11 -13.93 7.28
N ASP A 21 -43.02 -14.14 8.23
CA ASP A 21 -42.77 -13.92 9.65
C ASP A 21 -42.58 -15.25 10.39
N ASN A 22 -41.46 -15.35 11.10
CA ASN A 22 -41.12 -16.46 11.98
C ASN A 22 -41.05 -15.91 13.42
N ALA A 23 -42.19 -15.92 14.11
CA ALA A 23 -42.32 -15.39 15.46
C ALA A 23 -41.35 -16.07 16.44
N ASP A 24 -41.21 -17.40 16.38
CA ASP A 24 -40.33 -18.17 17.27
C ASP A 24 -38.85 -17.81 17.08
N GLY A 25 -38.44 -17.63 15.83
CA GLY A 25 -37.07 -17.21 15.48
C GLY A 25 -36.84 -15.71 15.63
N LYS A 26 -37.90 -14.93 15.88
CA LYS A 26 -37.90 -13.45 15.81
C LYS A 26 -37.28 -12.93 14.51
N ILE A 27 -37.64 -13.56 13.39
CA ILE A 27 -37.12 -13.23 12.07
C ILE A 27 -38.27 -12.86 11.14
N THR A 28 -38.15 -11.72 10.49
CA THR A 28 -39.06 -11.30 9.43
C THR A 28 -38.27 -11.11 8.14
N GLN A 29 -38.72 -11.75 7.06
CA GLN A 29 -38.16 -11.63 5.73
C GLN A 29 -39.14 -10.84 4.86
N THR A 30 -38.63 -9.89 4.07
CA THR A 30 -39.45 -9.04 3.22
C THR A 30 -38.83 -8.89 1.85
N VAL A 31 -39.64 -9.07 0.80
CA VAL A 31 -39.32 -8.67 -0.57
C VAL A 31 -40.33 -7.63 -1.01
N THR A 32 -39.85 -6.47 -1.45
CA THR A 32 -40.70 -5.35 -1.91
C THR A 32 -40.29 -4.95 -3.32
N MET A 33 -41.27 -4.83 -4.20
CA MET A 33 -41.16 -4.35 -5.58
C MET A 33 -42.11 -3.15 -5.73
N ASP A 34 -41.58 -1.92 -5.65
CA ASP A 34 -42.40 -0.69 -5.59
C ASP A 34 -42.51 0.06 -6.93
N GLY A 35 -41.98 -0.51 -8.00
CA GLY A 35 -41.92 0.11 -9.34
C GLY A 35 -40.65 0.93 -9.60
N THR A 36 -39.86 1.24 -8.57
CA THR A 36 -38.58 1.97 -8.70
C THR A 36 -37.41 1.22 -8.07
N THR A 37 -37.68 0.45 -7.02
CA THR A 37 -36.70 -0.19 -6.15
C THR A 37 -37.14 -1.62 -5.85
N LEU A 38 -36.20 -2.55 -5.98
CA LEU A 38 -36.31 -3.90 -5.42
C LEU A 38 -35.59 -3.92 -4.07
N THR A 39 -36.30 -4.26 -3.00
CA THR A 39 -35.70 -4.39 -1.67
C THR A 39 -35.89 -5.81 -1.14
N ILE A 40 -34.81 -6.46 -0.73
CA ILE A 40 -34.81 -7.74 -0.02
C ILE A 40 -34.23 -7.49 1.37
N LYS A 41 -34.97 -7.85 2.41
CA LYS A 41 -34.61 -7.58 3.80
C LYS A 41 -34.82 -8.82 4.65
N VAL A 42 -33.84 -9.13 5.50
CA VAL A 42 -33.99 -10.10 6.58
C VAL A 42 -33.70 -9.39 7.89
N LYS A 43 -34.71 -9.26 8.75
CA LYS A 43 -34.60 -8.64 10.05
C LYS A 43 -34.71 -9.71 11.13
N GLY A 44 -33.66 -9.89 11.92
CA GLY A 44 -33.70 -10.66 13.16
C GLY A 44 -33.88 -9.75 14.38
N ASP A 45 -33.69 -10.32 15.57
CA ASP A 45 -33.84 -9.61 16.85
C ASP A 45 -32.83 -8.44 17.00
N GLN A 46 -31.59 -8.65 16.57
CA GLN A 46 -30.50 -7.67 16.75
C GLN A 46 -29.94 -7.08 15.44
N GLN A 47 -30.15 -7.75 14.31
CA GLN A 47 -29.45 -7.43 13.07
C GLN A 47 -30.42 -7.41 11.89
N THR A 48 -30.02 -6.70 10.84
CA THR A 48 -30.77 -6.62 9.60
C THR A 48 -29.80 -6.66 8.44
N SER A 49 -30.03 -7.56 7.48
CA SER A 49 -29.43 -7.49 6.16
C SER A 49 -30.40 -6.82 5.20
N THR A 50 -29.86 -6.06 4.24
CA THR A 50 -30.66 -5.41 3.21
C THR A 50 -29.91 -5.42 1.88
N TYR A 51 -30.62 -5.80 0.82
CA TYR A 51 -30.24 -5.63 -0.56
C TYR A 51 -31.24 -4.67 -1.20
N GLU A 52 -30.75 -3.54 -1.69
CA GLU A 52 -31.54 -2.52 -2.39
C GLU A 52 -31.00 -2.40 -3.81
N GLN A 53 -31.85 -2.60 -4.81
CA GLN A 53 -31.52 -2.40 -6.22
C GLN A 53 -32.45 -1.37 -6.83
N LYS A 54 -31.86 -0.38 -7.49
CA LYS A 54 -32.52 0.62 -8.33
C LYS A 54 -32.07 0.44 -9.76
N GLN A 55 -32.61 1.25 -10.66
CA GLN A 55 -32.21 1.28 -12.06
C GLN A 55 -30.70 1.54 -12.24
N ASP A 56 -30.07 2.30 -11.34
CA ASP A 56 -28.70 2.81 -11.48
C ASP A 56 -27.74 2.35 -10.38
N SER A 57 -28.20 1.56 -9.40
CA SER A 57 -27.42 1.25 -8.21
C SER A 57 -27.85 -0.03 -7.52
N ILE A 58 -26.89 -0.66 -6.84
CA ILE A 58 -27.10 -1.78 -5.91
C ILE A 58 -26.41 -1.42 -4.60
N LYS A 59 -27.11 -1.58 -3.48
CA LYS A 59 -26.59 -1.35 -2.13
C LYS A 59 -26.82 -2.59 -1.28
N ILE A 60 -25.75 -3.10 -0.67
CA ILE A 60 -25.79 -4.25 0.22
C ILE A 60 -25.35 -3.77 1.60
N LYS A 61 -26.23 -3.91 2.59
CA LYS A 61 -25.93 -3.61 4.00
C LYS A 61 -26.05 -4.88 4.81
N VAL A 62 -24.94 -5.31 5.40
CA VAL A 62 -24.82 -6.56 6.15
C VAL A 62 -23.82 -6.39 7.28
N LYS A 63 -23.85 -7.31 8.27
CA LYS A 63 -22.80 -7.41 9.29
C LYS A 63 -21.53 -8.07 8.74
N GLU A 64 -21.70 -9.06 7.87
CA GLU A 64 -20.62 -9.82 7.24
C GLU A 64 -20.99 -10.07 5.77
N TYR A 65 -20.01 -9.95 4.88
CA TYR A 65 -20.15 -10.24 3.46
C TYR A 65 -19.01 -11.16 3.02
N LEU A 66 -19.35 -12.39 2.67
CA LEU A 66 -18.41 -13.38 2.14
C LEU A 66 -18.72 -13.61 0.66
N LEU A 67 -17.72 -13.39 -0.19
CA LEU A 67 -17.81 -13.62 -1.63
C LEU A 67 -16.79 -14.70 -2.03
N GLU A 68 -17.28 -15.94 -2.17
CA GLU A 68 -16.50 -17.08 -2.65
C GLU A 68 -16.88 -17.37 -4.11
N ALA A 69 -15.88 -17.35 -5.00
CA ALA A 69 -16.06 -17.63 -6.41
C ALA A 69 -14.75 -18.13 -7.02
N GLU A 70 -14.85 -18.89 -8.12
CA GLU A 70 -13.68 -19.32 -8.90
C GLU A 70 -12.96 -18.12 -9.53
N THR A 71 -13.71 -17.12 -10.01
CA THR A 71 -13.17 -15.88 -10.58
C THR A 71 -14.06 -14.71 -10.21
N ILE A 72 -13.44 -13.60 -9.77
CA ILE A 72 -14.09 -12.32 -9.51
C ILE A 72 -13.46 -11.28 -10.43
N THR A 73 -14.27 -10.51 -11.14
CA THR A 73 -13.83 -9.40 -11.99
C THR A 73 -14.58 -8.13 -11.62
N CYS A 74 -13.86 -7.11 -11.15
CA CYS A 74 -14.42 -5.81 -10.80
C CYS A 74 -13.92 -4.76 -11.81
N LYS A 75 -14.83 -4.18 -12.60
CA LYS A 75 -14.50 -3.15 -13.61
C LYS A 75 -15.33 -1.90 -13.35
N SER A 76 -14.70 -0.73 -13.39
CA SER A 76 -15.34 0.58 -13.31
C SER A 76 -14.76 1.50 -14.38
N SER A 77 -15.60 2.34 -14.99
CA SER A 77 -15.18 3.39 -15.92
C SER A 77 -14.95 4.74 -15.21
N LYS A 78 -15.22 4.79 -13.91
CA LYS A 78 -15.08 5.94 -13.02
C LYS A 78 -14.27 5.52 -11.79
N ALA A 79 -14.22 6.38 -10.78
CA ALA A 79 -13.52 6.09 -9.54
C ALA A 79 -14.04 4.82 -8.86
N THR A 80 -13.14 4.08 -8.22
CA THR A 80 -13.43 2.97 -7.31
C THR A 80 -12.78 3.29 -5.97
N LEU A 81 -13.51 3.12 -4.87
CA LEU A 81 -13.01 3.31 -3.51
C LEU A 81 -13.10 1.99 -2.75
N HIS A 82 -11.98 1.63 -2.11
CA HIS A 82 -11.87 0.54 -1.17
C HIS A 82 -11.44 1.14 0.18
N GLU A 83 -12.29 1.04 1.19
CA GLU A 83 -12.06 1.68 2.49
C GLU A 83 -12.39 0.72 3.64
N SER A 84 -11.50 0.66 4.63
CA SER A 84 -11.71 -0.02 5.91
C SER A 84 -11.31 0.94 7.03
N GLN A 85 -12.11 1.01 8.09
CA GLN A 85 -11.81 1.80 9.29
C GLN A 85 -10.99 1.00 10.32
N ASP A 86 -10.68 -0.25 10.01
CA ASP A 86 -9.84 -1.13 10.82
C ASP A 86 -8.75 -1.70 9.89
N THR A 87 -8.79 -3.00 9.62
CA THR A 87 -7.74 -3.68 8.89
C THR A 87 -8.15 -3.90 7.43
N TRP A 88 -7.23 -3.67 6.50
CA TRP A 88 -7.34 -4.03 5.08
C TRP A 88 -6.24 -5.02 4.70
N THR A 89 -6.62 -6.23 4.30
CA THR A 89 -5.67 -7.30 3.95
C THR A 89 -5.87 -7.75 2.50
N GLN A 90 -4.78 -7.75 1.72
CA GLN A 90 -4.74 -8.33 0.37
C GLN A 90 -3.71 -9.46 0.36
N LYS A 91 -4.11 -10.65 -0.08
CA LYS A 91 -3.27 -11.84 -0.14
C LYS A 91 -3.45 -12.53 -1.49
N SER A 92 -2.33 -12.95 -2.08
CA SER A 92 -2.29 -13.83 -3.26
C SER A 92 -1.26 -14.92 -2.98
N SER A 93 -1.56 -16.17 -3.35
CA SER A 93 -0.60 -17.27 -3.30
C SER A 93 0.30 -17.32 -4.54
N LYS A 94 -0.06 -16.55 -5.58
CA LYS A 94 0.68 -16.37 -6.82
C LYS A 94 1.06 -14.89 -6.96
N ALA A 95 1.33 -14.45 -8.18
CA ALA A 95 1.62 -13.05 -8.47
C ALA A 95 0.48 -12.12 -8.01
N MET A 96 0.87 -10.91 -7.60
CA MET A 96 -0.01 -9.76 -7.39
C MET A 96 0.58 -8.61 -8.20
N SER A 97 -0.24 -7.91 -8.97
CA SER A 97 0.17 -6.76 -9.78
C SER A 97 -0.65 -5.53 -9.40
N ILE A 98 0.00 -4.36 -9.37
CA ILE A 98 -0.62 -3.06 -9.19
C ILE A 98 -0.06 -2.16 -10.29
N GLU A 99 -0.93 -1.70 -11.19
CA GLU A 99 -0.55 -0.92 -12.37
C GLU A 99 -1.42 0.34 -12.46
N THR A 100 -0.80 1.46 -12.81
CA THR A 100 -1.45 2.76 -13.05
C THR A 100 -0.76 3.43 -14.22
N GLN A 101 -1.53 4.16 -15.02
CA GLN A 101 -1.01 4.89 -16.19
C GLN A 101 -0.61 6.34 -15.88
N ASP A 102 -0.95 6.82 -14.68
CA ASP A 102 -0.68 8.20 -14.26
C ASP A 102 0.12 8.20 -12.95
N LYS A 103 -0.56 8.00 -11.81
CA LYS A 103 0.03 8.17 -10.48
C LYS A 103 -0.30 7.02 -9.54
N LEU A 104 0.69 6.63 -8.73
CA LEU A 104 0.55 5.77 -7.56
C LEU A 104 1.01 6.53 -6.32
N ASP A 105 0.08 6.79 -5.39
CA ASP A 105 0.39 7.36 -4.07
C ASP A 105 0.25 6.28 -2.99
N VAL A 106 1.30 6.08 -2.19
CA VAL A 106 1.30 5.16 -1.05
C VAL A 106 1.66 5.95 0.21
N LYS A 107 0.75 5.99 1.20
CA LYS A 107 0.93 6.75 2.43
C LYS A 107 0.65 5.86 3.64
N ALA A 108 1.63 5.78 4.54
CA ALA A 108 1.48 5.28 5.90
C ALA A 108 1.76 6.43 6.88
N THR A 109 1.00 6.50 7.97
CA THR A 109 1.21 7.50 9.04
C THR A 109 2.24 7.04 10.07
N MET A 110 2.38 5.73 10.23
CA MET A 110 3.36 5.07 11.08
C MET A 110 4.34 4.34 10.16
N ASP A 111 4.41 3.02 10.25
CA ASP A 111 5.39 2.22 9.52
C ASP A 111 4.89 1.79 8.14
N ALA A 112 5.82 1.79 7.18
CA ALA A 112 5.68 1.11 5.90
C ALA A 112 6.84 0.12 5.77
N SER A 113 6.54 -1.16 5.53
CA SER A 113 7.56 -2.21 5.40
C SER A 113 7.41 -2.94 4.06
N VAL A 114 8.52 -3.15 3.36
CA VAL A 114 8.60 -4.00 2.16
C VAL A 114 9.59 -5.13 2.44
N LYS A 115 9.09 -6.37 2.38
CA LYS A 115 9.91 -7.58 2.57
C LYS A 115 9.76 -8.46 1.35
N ALA A 116 10.87 -8.68 0.65
CA ALA A 116 10.92 -9.54 -0.52
C ALA A 116 12.32 -10.15 -0.62
N MET A 117 12.46 -11.22 -1.39
CA MET A 117 13.78 -11.76 -1.74
C MET A 117 14.57 -10.74 -2.59
N ASN A 118 13.88 -10.05 -3.51
CA ASN A 118 14.45 -9.01 -4.36
C ASN A 118 13.49 -7.81 -4.43
N ILE A 119 14.04 -6.61 -4.43
CA ILE A 119 13.31 -5.36 -4.71
C ILE A 119 14.04 -4.66 -5.85
N ALA A 120 13.38 -4.50 -6.99
CA ALA A 120 13.88 -3.73 -8.13
C ALA A 120 13.13 -2.38 -8.20
N MET A 121 13.89 -1.30 -8.33
CA MET A 121 13.35 0.06 -8.43
C MET A 121 13.92 0.72 -9.68
N GLU A 122 13.04 1.10 -10.60
CA GLU A 122 13.39 1.81 -11.83
C GLU A 122 12.59 3.11 -11.91
N ALA A 123 13.29 4.21 -12.15
CA ALA A 123 12.68 5.52 -12.35
C ALA A 123 13.32 6.20 -13.56
N ASN A 124 12.51 6.52 -14.58
CA ASN A 124 13.00 7.08 -15.85
C ASN A 124 13.55 8.52 -15.73
N GLN A 125 13.17 9.23 -14.68
CA GLN A 125 13.57 10.62 -14.47
C GLN A 125 14.32 10.81 -13.15
N LYS A 126 13.72 10.39 -12.04
CA LYS A 126 14.27 10.64 -10.71
C LYS A 126 13.75 9.64 -9.69
N LEU A 127 14.66 9.15 -8.86
CA LEU A 127 14.36 8.51 -7.58
C LEU A 127 14.82 9.45 -6.46
N SER A 128 13.95 9.73 -5.47
CA SER A 128 14.32 10.57 -4.33
C SER A 128 13.63 10.13 -3.04
N GLY A 129 14.33 10.24 -1.93
CA GLY A 129 13.81 10.01 -0.58
C GLY A 129 14.19 11.16 0.35
N LYS A 130 13.36 11.39 1.37
CA LYS A 130 13.63 12.33 2.46
C LYS A 130 13.27 11.66 3.78
N ALA A 131 14.23 11.59 4.70
CA ALA A 131 14.03 11.04 6.03
C ALA A 131 14.54 12.06 7.06
N PRO A 132 13.67 12.65 7.91
CA PRO A 132 14.07 13.67 8.87
C PRO A 132 15.10 13.18 9.90
N MET A 133 15.04 11.91 10.27
CA MET A 133 15.89 11.33 11.31
C MET A 133 17.11 10.59 10.76
N GLY A 134 17.09 10.18 9.49
CA GLY A 134 18.18 9.45 8.86
C GLY A 134 17.71 8.30 7.97
N VAL A 135 18.65 7.74 7.21
CA VAL A 135 18.45 6.56 6.37
C VAL A 135 19.57 5.56 6.70
N SER A 136 19.23 4.27 6.81
CA SER A 136 20.19 3.19 7.05
C SER A 136 20.09 2.14 5.96
N PHE A 137 21.24 1.66 5.48
CA PHE A 137 21.34 0.57 4.53
C PHE A 137 22.37 -0.43 5.05
N GLU A 138 22.02 -1.71 5.07
CA GLU A 138 22.87 -2.78 5.56
C GLU A 138 22.94 -3.91 4.52
N ALA A 139 24.16 -4.31 4.16
CA ALA A 139 24.43 -5.48 3.32
C ALA A 139 25.32 -6.46 4.13
N SER A 140 24.69 -7.44 4.77
CA SER A 140 25.34 -8.30 5.76
C SER A 140 26.31 -9.34 5.18
N GLY A 141 26.19 -9.68 3.90
CA GLY A 141 27.01 -10.71 3.25
C GLY A 141 27.43 -10.40 1.80
N GLY A 142 27.22 -9.18 1.32
CA GLY A 142 27.44 -8.81 -0.08
C GLY A 142 27.90 -7.37 -0.27
N GLU A 143 28.07 -6.97 -1.53
CA GLU A 143 28.46 -5.61 -1.92
C GLU A 143 27.25 -4.66 -1.89
N ALA A 144 27.41 -3.50 -1.27
CA ALA A 144 26.54 -2.36 -1.48
C ALA A 144 27.12 -1.48 -2.60
N LYS A 145 26.57 -1.57 -3.81
CA LYS A 145 27.08 -0.85 -4.98
C LYS A 145 26.22 0.36 -5.33
N ILE A 146 26.86 1.52 -5.46
CA ILE A 146 26.25 2.75 -5.97
C ILE A 146 27.07 3.22 -7.18
N ALA A 147 26.42 3.32 -8.35
CA ALA A 147 27.06 3.75 -9.58
C ALA A 147 26.20 4.82 -10.28
N GLY A 148 26.86 5.78 -10.91
CA GLY A 148 26.22 6.85 -11.67
C GLY A 148 27.25 7.78 -12.27
N LEU A 149 26.84 8.65 -13.19
CA LEU A 149 27.74 9.63 -13.85
C LEU A 149 28.33 10.63 -12.85
N LYS A 150 27.58 10.93 -11.77
CA LYS A 150 28.02 11.79 -10.67
C LYS A 150 27.47 11.24 -9.36
N LEU A 151 28.34 11.08 -8.38
CA LEU A 151 27.96 10.83 -6.99
C LEU A 151 28.27 12.09 -6.17
N ALA A 152 27.24 12.75 -5.65
CA ALA A 152 27.38 13.93 -4.80
C ALA A 152 26.88 13.61 -3.40
N LEU A 153 27.79 13.62 -2.42
CA LEU A 153 27.49 13.38 -1.01
C LEU A 153 27.77 14.65 -0.22
N GLN A 154 26.79 15.11 0.56
CA GLN A 154 26.92 16.29 1.40
C GLN A 154 26.42 15.96 2.81
N ALA A 155 27.30 16.13 3.79
CA ALA A 155 26.97 16.09 5.21
C ALA A 155 27.16 17.49 5.81
N THR A 156 26.27 17.91 6.71
CA THR A 156 26.34 19.21 7.36
C THR A 156 27.20 19.20 8.62
N THR A 157 27.35 18.03 9.27
CA THR A 157 28.13 17.85 10.49
C THR A 157 29.37 16.99 10.22
N THR A 158 29.16 15.72 9.86
CA THR A 158 30.24 14.75 9.67
C THR A 158 29.88 13.76 8.56
N ALA A 159 30.86 13.45 7.71
CA ALA A 159 30.84 12.25 6.87
C ALA A 159 31.93 11.28 7.38
N GLU A 160 31.55 10.06 7.75
CA GLU A 160 32.49 9.03 8.24
C GLU A 160 32.55 7.84 7.28
N LEU A 161 33.78 7.40 6.95
CA LEU A 161 34.01 6.12 6.27
C LEU A 161 34.83 5.24 7.21
N LYS A 162 34.27 4.09 7.60
CA LYS A 162 34.89 3.14 8.51
C LYS A 162 34.82 1.74 7.91
N GLY A 163 35.93 1.03 7.98
CA GLY A 163 36.06 -0.35 7.52
C GLY A 163 37.46 -0.87 7.84
N LEU A 164 37.65 -2.19 7.79
CA LEU A 164 38.98 -2.80 7.95
C LEU A 164 39.97 -2.28 6.89
N LYS A 165 39.45 -1.93 5.70
CA LYS A 165 40.17 -1.31 4.59
C LYS A 165 39.23 -0.33 3.88
N THR A 166 39.75 0.83 3.49
CA THR A 166 39.07 1.77 2.60
C THR A 166 39.99 2.11 1.44
N ASP A 167 39.56 1.80 0.21
CA ASP A 167 40.28 2.18 -1.01
C ASP A 167 39.59 3.38 -1.66
N VAL A 168 40.31 4.49 -1.83
CA VAL A 168 39.84 5.65 -2.60
C VAL A 168 40.70 5.77 -3.84
N LYS A 169 40.10 5.65 -5.03
CA LYS A 169 40.78 5.67 -6.32
C LYS A 169 40.07 6.61 -7.27
N ALA A 170 40.83 7.42 -7.99
CA ALA A 170 40.35 8.21 -9.12
C ALA A 170 41.35 8.09 -10.27
N ASP A 171 40.85 8.02 -11.50
CA ASP A 171 41.69 7.87 -12.69
C ASP A 171 42.45 9.16 -13.04
N THR A 172 41.90 10.31 -12.67
CA THR A 172 42.47 11.63 -12.99
C THR A 172 42.99 12.33 -11.75
N MET A 173 42.12 12.56 -10.76
CA MET A 173 42.43 13.41 -9.61
C MET A 173 41.58 13.06 -8.39
N VAL A 174 42.20 13.06 -7.22
CA VAL A 174 41.52 13.07 -5.92
C VAL A 174 41.82 14.42 -5.27
N ASN A 175 40.79 15.25 -5.04
CA ASN A 175 40.91 16.49 -4.28
C ASN A 175 40.38 16.28 -2.87
N VAL A 176 41.21 16.62 -1.88
CA VAL A 176 40.85 16.59 -0.45
C VAL A 176 41.16 17.96 0.13
N GLU A 177 40.12 18.72 0.44
CA GLU A 177 40.23 20.09 0.92
C GLU A 177 39.54 20.23 2.28
N GLY A 178 40.22 20.88 3.21
CA GLY A 178 39.65 21.29 4.50
C GLY A 178 39.89 22.77 4.70
N SER A 179 38.85 23.53 5.07
CA SER A 179 38.96 24.98 5.27
C SER A 179 39.93 25.37 6.39
N ALA A 180 40.01 24.54 7.44
CA ALA A 180 40.94 24.75 8.56
C ALA A 180 42.13 23.80 8.53
N MET A 181 41.90 22.51 8.24
CA MET A 181 42.94 21.48 8.29
C MET A 181 42.52 20.23 7.51
N ALA A 182 43.48 19.60 6.84
CA ALA A 182 43.40 18.20 6.41
C ALA A 182 44.47 17.40 7.19
N THR A 183 44.10 16.24 7.73
CA THR A 183 45.00 15.41 8.55
C THR A 183 45.13 14.02 7.97
N LEU A 184 46.36 13.53 7.81
CA LEU A 184 46.67 12.14 7.47
C LEU A 184 47.43 11.51 8.64
N LYS A 185 46.85 10.46 9.25
CA LYS A 185 47.43 9.76 10.41
C LYS A 185 47.51 8.26 10.14
N GLY A 186 48.63 7.65 10.48
CA GLY A 186 48.89 6.22 10.38
C GLY A 186 50.29 5.89 10.89
N GLN A 187 50.60 4.60 11.09
CA GLN A 187 51.96 4.17 11.41
C GLN A 187 52.96 4.46 10.27
N LEU A 188 52.46 4.44 9.03
CA LEU A 188 53.19 4.80 7.81
C LEU A 188 52.24 5.59 6.89
N ALA A 189 52.70 6.74 6.40
CA ALA A 189 52.05 7.49 5.34
C ALA A 189 53.02 7.57 4.16
N GLN A 190 52.62 7.03 2.99
CA GLN A 190 53.43 7.06 1.77
C GLN A 190 52.81 8.03 0.77
N VAL A 191 53.57 9.04 0.38
CA VAL A 191 53.22 9.99 -0.67
C VAL A 191 54.27 9.90 -1.76
N SER A 192 53.86 9.60 -2.99
CA SER A 192 54.76 9.44 -4.12
C SER A 192 54.17 10.04 -5.40
N GLY A 193 55.02 10.53 -6.28
CA GLY A 193 54.65 11.15 -7.54
C GLY A 193 55.87 11.81 -8.20
N SER A 194 55.76 12.18 -9.47
CA SER A 194 56.83 12.92 -10.17
C SER A 194 57.05 14.33 -9.61
N LEU A 195 56.07 14.88 -8.89
CA LEU A 195 56.12 16.17 -8.23
C LEU A 195 55.29 16.15 -6.94
N VAL A 196 55.89 16.54 -5.82
CA VAL A 196 55.21 16.78 -4.54
C VAL A 196 55.48 18.23 -4.13
N LYS A 197 54.41 19.01 -3.93
CA LYS A 197 54.51 20.38 -3.42
C LYS A 197 54.04 20.40 -1.97
N LEU A 198 54.86 20.97 -1.09
CA LEU A 198 54.57 21.17 0.32
C LEU A 198 54.65 22.69 0.59
N GLY A 199 53.57 23.28 1.10
CA GLY A 199 53.46 24.73 1.34
C GLY A 199 52.08 25.10 1.83
#